data_AF-A0AB39SLZ2-F1
#
_entry.id   AF-A0AB39SLZ2-F1
#
_cell.length_a   1.000
_cell.length_b   1.000
_cell.length_c   1.000
_cell.angle_alpha   90.00
_cell.angle_beta   90.00
_cell.angle_gamma   90.00
#
_symmetry.space_group_name_H-M   'P 1'
#
loop_
_entity.id
_entity.type
_entity.pdbx_description
1 polymer ?
#
loop_
_entity_poly.entity_id
_entity_poly.type
_entity_poly.pdbx_seq_one_letter_code
_entity_poly.pdbx_strand_id
1 'polypeptide(L)'
;MKGAVDMTFITKDVRFSGFKPESALTPTELGNAITGGQPLGGVTAPAGVNGLLGQLTGSIPMLSKTQVPVQMEVVWSVQDENGNQLADDQWDISKGAPADASSTPQVKGTDIAIAFRPEVAELTTTNPVPAPVRRQLVATVTLKALGKSSDPVALPAVPVLIPTLLIPKLIAAFRHGEFQPKAGDDDGFVFLMVPGASPLRSVDQLKATLATVRDTLTTLKSFADLAAFLLRLDSLVSGITASPYFAFAAEDGVPVLNDTTVIQNDLLTNDIELEDEISSMIFIGPPGKTVHWFCEDDFSTENGDFSLKVGPQLFTVIRDLGGAVPVSDPVGTPPLVTVHHSPSGGSDTFNDFLSSVRFE
;
A
#
# COMPACT_ATOMS: atom_id res chain seq x y z
N MET A 1 32.32 29.71 26.70
CA MET A 1 33.10 30.95 26.89
C MET A 1 32.14 32.08 27.23
N LYS A 2 32.27 32.67 28.42
CA LYS A 2 31.54 33.90 28.80
C LYS A 2 32.26 35.06 28.12
N GLY A 3 31.57 35.83 27.29
CA GLY A 3 32.09 37.09 26.77
C GLY A 3 31.35 38.22 27.47
N ALA A 4 32.10 39.12 28.12
CA ALA A 4 31.60 40.44 28.46
C ALA A 4 32.14 41.40 27.40
N VAL A 5 31.33 42.38 26.99
CA VAL A 5 31.84 43.54 26.25
C VAL A 5 32.06 44.62 27.28
N ASP A 6 33.32 44.87 27.62
CA ASP A 6 33.70 45.98 28.48
C ASP A 6 33.62 47.27 27.67
N MET A 7 32.61 48.09 27.95
CA MET A 7 32.50 49.42 27.35
C MET A 7 33.06 50.44 28.35
N THR A 8 34.14 51.12 27.96
CA THR A 8 34.67 52.26 28.70
C THR A 8 34.37 53.54 27.93
N PHE A 9 33.51 54.38 28.49
CA PHE A 9 33.28 55.72 27.95
C PHE A 9 34.19 56.71 28.67
N ILE A 10 35.13 57.30 27.93
CA ILE A 10 35.95 58.41 28.42
C ILE A 10 35.37 59.68 27.83
N THR A 11 34.66 60.46 28.63
CA THR A 11 34.13 61.75 28.20
C THR A 11 34.97 62.87 28.80
N LYS A 12 35.38 63.83 27.97
CA LYS A 12 35.96 65.09 28.42
C LYS A 12 34.86 66.15 28.38
N ASP A 13 34.70 66.91 29.47
CA ASP A 13 33.79 68.06 29.57
C ASP A 13 32.27 67.78 29.47
N VAL A 14 31.79 66.62 29.95
CA VAL A 14 30.35 66.42 30.16
C VAL A 14 29.97 66.79 31.60
N ARG A 15 29.22 67.89 31.77
CA ARG A 15 28.61 68.28 33.04
C ARG A 15 27.15 67.84 33.04
N PHE A 16 26.80 66.84 33.84
CA PHE A 16 25.40 66.59 34.18
C PHE A 16 25.01 67.49 35.36
N SER A 17 24.64 68.75 35.09
CA SER A 17 24.04 69.59 36.14
C SER A 17 22.61 69.12 36.39
N GLY A 18 22.36 68.55 37.57
CA GLY A 18 21.01 68.15 38.01
C GLY A 18 20.63 66.68 37.77
N PHE A 19 21.59 65.76 37.64
CA PHE A 19 21.28 64.33 37.59
C PHE A 19 20.65 63.87 38.91
N LYS A 20 19.33 63.78 38.95
CA LYS A 20 18.63 62.89 39.88
C LYS A 20 18.62 61.52 39.22
N PRO A 21 19.24 60.48 39.80
CA PRO A 21 19.01 59.13 39.29
C PRO A 21 17.50 58.90 39.31
N GLU A 22 16.91 58.61 38.15
CA GLU A 22 15.54 58.11 38.13
C GLU A 22 15.49 56.88 39.04
N SER A 23 14.43 56.82 39.86
CA SER A 23 14.20 55.67 40.72
C SER A 23 14.26 54.42 39.87
N ALA A 24 14.98 53.39 40.36
CA ALA A 24 15.15 52.14 39.65
C ALA A 24 13.80 51.67 39.09
N LEU A 25 13.70 51.51 37.77
CA LEU A 25 12.53 50.93 37.13
C LEU A 25 12.24 49.61 37.83
N THR A 26 10.99 49.42 38.24
CA THR A 26 10.62 48.17 38.91
C THR A 26 10.71 47.03 37.89
N PRO A 27 11.05 45.79 38.29
CA PRO A 27 11.14 44.65 37.38
C PRO A 27 9.90 44.39 36.52
N THR A 28 8.76 44.98 36.89
CA THR A 28 7.48 44.88 36.17
C THR A 28 7.42 45.79 34.93
N GLU A 29 8.24 46.85 34.86
CA GLU A 29 8.24 47.83 33.76
C GLU A 29 9.27 47.50 32.67
N LEU A 30 10.35 46.79 33.00
CA LEU A 30 11.22 46.14 32.00
C LEU A 30 10.65 44.76 31.68
N GLY A 31 9.99 44.63 30.54
CA GLY A 31 9.53 43.34 30.03
C GLY A 31 10.61 42.27 30.13
N ASN A 32 10.19 41.03 30.43
CA ASN A 32 10.99 39.83 30.78
C ASN A 32 12.15 39.42 29.85
N ALA A 33 12.56 40.26 28.89
CA ALA A 33 13.69 40.07 27.99
C ALA A 33 15.01 40.69 28.48
N ILE A 34 15.00 41.54 29.52
CA ILE A 34 16.22 42.20 30.04
C ILE A 34 16.39 41.92 31.54
N THR A 35 16.37 40.65 31.94
CA THR A 35 16.83 40.24 33.26
C THR A 35 18.35 40.15 33.27
N GLY A 36 19.03 41.22 33.69
CA GLY A 36 20.46 41.14 33.98
C GLY A 36 21.25 42.44 34.13
N GLY A 37 20.68 43.63 33.91
CA GLY A 37 21.42 44.86 34.16
C GLY A 37 21.88 44.93 35.62
N GLN A 38 23.19 44.76 35.89
CA GLN A 38 23.73 45.07 37.21
C GLN A 38 23.73 46.59 37.40
N PRO A 39 23.42 47.08 38.62
CA PRO A 39 23.59 48.50 38.91
C PRO A 39 25.04 48.92 38.66
N LEU A 40 25.23 50.14 38.13
CA LEU A 40 26.54 50.76 37.94
C LEU A 40 27.30 50.72 39.28
N GLY A 41 28.35 49.90 39.35
CA GLY A 41 29.17 49.75 40.53
C GLY A 41 30.20 50.87 40.62
N GLY A 42 29.89 51.92 41.39
CA GLY A 42 30.85 52.85 41.98
C GLY A 42 31.66 53.74 41.02
N VAL A 43 31.47 55.06 41.12
CA VAL A 43 32.39 56.02 40.51
C VAL A 43 33.66 56.09 41.36
N THR A 44 34.75 55.45 40.93
CA THR A 44 36.08 55.67 41.53
C THR A 44 36.74 56.88 40.88
N ALA A 45 36.90 57.96 41.63
CA ALA A 45 37.72 59.10 41.22
C ALA A 45 39.21 58.76 41.48
N PRO A 46 40.10 58.76 40.48
CA PRO A 46 41.53 58.63 40.72
C PRO A 46 42.04 59.84 41.50
N ALA A 47 42.85 59.60 42.54
CA ALA A 47 43.44 60.68 43.32
C ALA A 47 44.51 61.42 42.50
N GLY A 48 44.28 62.71 42.24
CA GLY A 48 45.35 63.65 41.92
C GLY A 48 45.37 64.27 40.53
N VAL A 49 44.27 64.92 40.08
CA VAL A 49 44.27 66.23 39.37
C VAL A 49 42.87 66.85 39.54
N ASN A 50 42.76 68.10 39.99
CA ASN A 50 41.48 68.82 40.01
C ASN A 50 41.08 69.23 38.59
N GLY A 51 40.43 68.30 37.88
CA GLY A 51 39.93 68.48 36.52
C GLY A 51 39.44 67.15 35.91
N LEU A 52 38.12 66.94 35.96
CA LEU A 52 37.31 66.09 35.07
C LEU A 52 37.96 64.85 34.42
N LEU A 53 37.87 63.70 35.09
CA LEU A 53 37.72 62.40 34.45
C LEU A 53 36.84 61.51 35.34
N GLY A 54 35.56 61.39 35.01
CA GLY A 54 34.70 60.35 35.58
C GLY A 54 34.75 59.13 34.68
N GLN A 55 35.14 57.97 35.22
CA GLN A 55 35.07 56.70 34.51
C GLN A 55 33.75 56.01 34.88
N LEU A 56 32.87 55.80 33.89
CA LEU A 56 31.69 54.96 34.02
C LEU A 56 32.05 53.57 33.49
N THR A 57 32.03 52.58 34.36
CA THR A 57 32.21 51.17 34.00
C THR A 57 30.89 50.46 34.26
N GLY A 58 30.34 49.84 33.22
CA GLY A 58 29.14 49.03 33.29
C GLY A 58 29.28 47.83 32.38
N SER A 59 28.77 46.67 32.83
CA SER A 59 28.70 45.46 32.03
C SER A 59 27.24 45.23 31.61
N ILE A 60 26.99 45.15 30.31
CA ILE A 60 25.72 44.63 29.80
C ILE A 60 25.90 43.11 29.70
N PRO A 61 25.14 42.28 30.43
CA PRO A 61 25.15 40.86 30.16
C PRO A 61 24.57 40.64 28.78
N MET A 62 25.44 40.32 27.82
CA MET A 62 24.96 39.69 26.61
C MET A 62 24.40 38.34 27.01
N LEU A 63 23.14 38.08 26.63
CA LEU A 63 22.53 36.75 26.74
C LEU A 63 23.48 35.76 26.07
N SER A 64 24.25 35.07 26.89
CA SER A 64 25.34 34.22 26.46
C SER A 64 24.73 33.03 25.74
N LYS A 65 24.75 33.02 24.41
CA LYS A 65 24.37 31.89 23.56
C LYS A 65 23.26 31.05 24.21
N THR A 66 22.09 31.65 24.45
CA THR A 66 20.96 30.85 24.93
C THR A 66 20.69 29.85 23.82
N GLN A 67 21.16 28.61 24.00
CA GLN A 67 20.88 27.52 23.08
C GLN A 67 19.39 27.27 23.24
N VAL A 68 18.62 27.89 22.36
CA VAL A 68 17.19 27.68 22.32
C VAL A 68 16.98 26.31 21.69
N PRO A 69 16.41 25.32 22.39
CA PRO A 69 16.09 24.04 21.79
C PRO A 69 15.06 24.28 20.68
N VAL A 70 15.44 23.97 19.45
CA VAL A 70 14.55 24.00 18.29
C VAL A 70 13.97 22.61 18.11
N GLN A 71 12.65 22.51 18.12
CA GLN A 71 11.93 21.30 17.73
C GLN A 71 11.55 21.41 16.26
N MET A 72 11.67 20.30 15.53
CA MET A 72 11.28 20.20 14.14
C MET A 72 10.10 19.26 14.02
N GLU A 73 9.02 19.76 13.42
CA GLU A 73 7.86 18.97 13.04
C GLU A 73 7.87 18.79 11.53
N VAL A 74 7.78 17.55 11.08
CA VAL A 74 7.76 17.20 9.66
C VAL A 74 6.49 16.43 9.38
N VAL A 75 5.72 16.91 8.40
CA VAL A 75 4.49 16.30 7.92
C VAL A 75 4.69 15.90 6.45
N TRP A 76 4.47 14.64 6.14
CA TRP A 76 4.58 14.07 4.81
C TRP A 76 3.21 13.89 4.18
N SER A 77 3.12 14.17 2.88
CA SER A 77 1.98 13.83 2.03
C SER A 77 2.44 13.04 0.81
N VAL A 78 1.62 12.08 0.40
CA VAL A 78 1.84 11.28 -0.81
C VAL A 78 0.96 11.81 -1.93
N GLN A 79 1.57 12.10 -3.08
CA GLN A 79 0.90 12.68 -4.24
C GLN A 79 1.13 11.85 -5.51
N ASP A 80 0.22 11.99 -6.47
CA ASP A 80 0.37 11.50 -7.84
C ASP A 80 1.36 12.37 -8.64
N GLU A 81 1.54 12.07 -9.92
CA GLU A 81 2.44 12.83 -10.80
C GLU A 81 1.96 14.26 -11.11
N ASN A 82 0.68 14.54 -10.89
CA ASN A 82 0.03 15.83 -11.11
C ASN A 82 -0.04 16.67 -9.82
N GLY A 83 0.47 16.15 -8.70
CA GLY A 83 0.42 16.80 -7.39
C GLY A 83 -0.89 16.60 -6.61
N ASN A 84 -1.79 15.74 -7.08
CA ASN A 84 -3.00 15.39 -6.34
C ASN A 84 -2.67 14.40 -5.23
N GLN A 85 -3.35 14.51 -4.10
CA GLN A 85 -3.15 13.59 -2.99
C GLN A 85 -3.73 12.21 -3.28
N LEU A 86 -2.98 11.16 -2.93
CA LEU A 86 -3.46 9.77 -3.08
C LEU A 86 -4.50 9.43 -2.00
N ALA A 87 -5.40 8.51 -2.34
CA ALA A 87 -6.35 7.93 -1.40
C ALA A 87 -5.67 6.99 -0.40
N ASP A 88 -6.32 6.79 0.76
CA ASP A 88 -5.81 5.96 1.87
C ASP A 88 -5.56 4.49 1.49
N ASP A 89 -6.26 3.96 0.48
CA ASP A 89 -6.13 2.57 0.05
C ASP A 89 -4.99 2.35 -0.96
N GLN A 90 -4.29 3.41 -1.37
CA GLN A 90 -3.22 3.36 -2.36
C GLN A 90 -1.81 3.34 -1.75
N TRP A 91 -1.71 3.57 -0.44
CA TRP A 91 -0.45 3.59 0.28
C TRP A 91 -0.69 3.31 1.77
N ASP A 92 0.35 2.92 2.50
CA ASP A 92 0.23 2.59 3.91
C ASP A 92 1.51 3.00 4.67
N ILE A 93 1.38 3.25 5.97
CA ILE A 93 2.44 3.73 6.85
C ILE A 93 2.99 2.55 7.65
N SER A 94 4.20 2.10 7.32
CA SER A 94 4.91 1.11 8.14
C SER A 94 5.74 1.73 9.27
N LYS A 95 6.02 3.03 9.17
CA LYS A 95 6.68 3.82 10.24
C LYS A 95 6.29 5.29 10.16
N GLY A 96 5.91 5.86 11.30
CA GLY A 96 5.42 7.23 11.45
C GLY A 96 4.15 7.25 12.28
N ALA A 97 3.59 8.44 12.51
CA ALA A 97 2.27 8.58 13.11
C ALA A 97 1.32 9.24 12.11
N PRO A 98 0.07 8.76 11.96
CA PRO A 98 -0.92 9.48 11.16
C PRO A 98 -1.09 10.90 11.71
N ALA A 99 -1.10 11.88 10.81
CA ALA A 99 -1.15 13.29 11.14
C ALA A 99 -2.61 13.72 11.34
N ASP A 100 -3.15 13.44 12.53
CA ASP A 100 -4.51 13.78 12.97
C ASP A 100 -5.63 13.21 12.07
N ALA A 101 -6.88 13.26 12.52
CA ALA A 101 -8.05 12.80 11.75
C ALA A 101 -8.46 13.80 10.64
N SER A 102 -7.47 14.25 9.86
CA SER A 102 -7.65 15.11 8.70
C SER A 102 -8.35 14.32 7.57
N SER A 103 -9.13 15.01 6.74
CA SER A 103 -9.69 14.44 5.50
C SER A 103 -8.60 14.08 4.48
N THR A 104 -7.37 14.54 4.70
CA THR A 104 -6.24 14.31 3.81
C THR A 104 -5.14 13.50 4.50
N PRO A 105 -4.81 12.31 3.95
CA PRO A 105 -3.86 11.37 4.56
C PRO A 105 -2.45 11.94 4.69
N GLN A 106 -1.95 12.11 5.92
CA GLN A 106 -0.66 12.72 6.19
C GLN A 106 0.11 11.94 7.27
N VAL A 107 1.45 11.98 7.23
CA VAL A 107 2.32 11.28 8.19
C VAL A 107 3.20 12.26 8.94
N LYS A 108 3.15 12.26 10.27
CA LYS A 108 4.09 12.99 11.13
C LYS A 108 5.33 12.13 11.38
N GLY A 109 6.51 12.72 11.22
CA GLY A 109 7.77 12.08 11.58
C GLY A 109 8.96 12.61 10.79
N THR A 110 10.13 12.70 11.45
CA THR A 110 11.40 13.03 10.77
C THR A 110 11.97 11.84 9.99
N ASP A 111 11.43 10.64 10.23
CA ASP A 111 11.82 9.38 9.63
C ASP A 111 10.53 8.56 9.47
N ILE A 112 10.19 8.27 8.22
CA ILE A 112 8.94 7.61 7.83
C ILE A 112 9.25 6.42 6.92
N ALA A 113 8.37 5.43 6.92
CA ALA A 113 8.38 4.33 5.97
C ALA A 113 6.99 4.16 5.40
N ILE A 114 6.91 4.20 4.06
CA ILE A 114 5.66 4.13 3.30
C ILE A 114 5.72 2.93 2.38
N ALA A 115 4.66 2.12 2.40
CA ALA A 115 4.40 1.11 1.40
C ALA A 115 3.41 1.66 0.37
N PHE A 116 3.58 1.30 -0.89
CA PHE A 116 2.66 1.69 -1.95
C PHE A 116 1.93 0.47 -2.50
N ARG A 117 0.63 0.62 -2.76
CA ARG A 117 -0.14 -0.42 -3.45
C ARG A 117 0.37 -0.47 -4.90
N PRO A 118 0.86 -1.62 -5.39
CA PRO A 118 1.28 -1.73 -6.77
C PRO A 118 0.07 -1.66 -7.69
N GLU A 119 0.27 -1.10 -8.88
CA GLU A 119 -0.67 -1.36 -9.98
C GLU A 119 -0.47 -2.80 -10.45
N VAL A 120 -1.56 -3.41 -10.90
CA VAL A 120 -1.58 -4.80 -11.31
C VAL A 120 -1.77 -4.89 -12.82
N ALA A 121 -0.99 -5.74 -13.46
CA ALA A 121 -1.18 -6.07 -14.86
C ALA A 121 -1.05 -7.57 -15.13
N GLU A 122 -1.58 -8.00 -16.28
CA GLU A 122 -1.55 -9.39 -16.70
C GLU A 122 -0.13 -9.79 -17.13
N LEU A 123 0.33 -10.94 -16.63
CA LEU A 123 1.55 -11.56 -17.12
C LEU A 123 1.32 -12.15 -18.53
N THR A 124 1.86 -11.50 -19.56
CA THR A 124 1.73 -11.90 -20.96
C THR A 124 3.08 -11.99 -21.67
N THR A 125 3.15 -12.68 -22.80
CA THR A 125 4.34 -12.79 -23.66
C THR A 125 4.51 -11.59 -24.61
N THR A 126 3.45 -10.82 -24.85
CA THR A 126 3.34 -9.95 -26.03
C THR A 126 3.47 -8.45 -25.76
N ASN A 127 3.72 -8.02 -24.52
CA ASN A 127 3.79 -6.59 -24.20
C ASN A 127 5.12 -6.19 -23.55
N PRO A 128 5.63 -4.96 -23.80
CA PRO A 128 6.61 -4.40 -22.91
C PRO A 128 5.99 -4.33 -21.51
N VAL A 129 6.78 -4.69 -20.50
CA VAL A 129 6.38 -4.57 -19.09
C VAL A 129 5.79 -3.16 -18.88
N PRO A 130 4.58 -3.04 -18.32
CA PRO A 130 3.95 -1.74 -18.09
C PRO A 130 4.91 -0.79 -17.36
N ALA A 131 4.89 0.48 -17.78
CA ALA A 131 5.79 1.47 -17.22
C ALA A 131 5.50 1.66 -15.71
N PRO A 132 6.54 1.80 -14.88
CA PRO A 132 6.36 2.10 -13.47
C PRO A 132 5.59 3.41 -13.28
N VAL A 133 4.76 3.40 -12.25
CA VAL A 133 3.87 4.48 -11.90
C VAL A 133 4.64 5.50 -11.05
N ARG A 134 4.52 6.78 -11.39
CA ARG A 134 5.20 7.86 -10.66
C ARG A 134 4.34 8.38 -9.53
N ARG A 135 4.93 8.47 -8.34
CA ARG A 135 4.38 9.17 -7.17
C ARG A 135 5.39 10.16 -6.62
N GLN A 136 4.92 11.03 -5.74
CA GLN A 136 5.74 12.06 -5.12
C GLN A 136 5.54 12.05 -3.60
N LEU A 137 6.65 12.16 -2.86
CA LEU A 137 6.64 12.44 -1.44
C LEU A 137 6.96 13.91 -1.23
N VAL A 138 6.06 14.63 -0.55
CA VAL A 138 6.24 16.03 -0.22
C VAL A 138 6.27 16.18 1.29
N ALA A 139 7.33 16.79 1.80
CA ALA A 139 7.49 17.09 3.22
C ALA A 139 7.22 18.57 3.48
N THR A 140 6.44 18.85 4.51
CA THR A 140 6.25 20.20 5.05
C THR A 140 6.88 20.27 6.43
N VAL A 141 7.78 21.22 6.63
CA VAL A 141 8.56 21.38 7.86
C VAL A 141 8.10 22.63 8.61
N THR A 142 7.88 22.47 9.91
CA THR A 142 7.58 23.56 10.84
C THR A 142 8.59 23.54 11.99
N LEU A 143 9.23 24.67 12.29
CA LEU A 143 10.19 24.80 13.39
C LEU A 143 9.51 25.45 14.59
N LYS A 144 9.72 24.88 15.78
CA LYS A 144 9.14 25.37 17.04
C LYS A 144 10.24 25.68 18.05
N ALA A 145 10.16 26.83 18.71
CA ALA A 145 11.12 27.28 19.70
C ALA A 145 10.46 28.23 20.70
N LEU A 146 10.63 28.02 22.00
CA LEU A 146 10.09 28.87 23.08
C LEU A 146 8.58 29.18 22.94
N GLY A 147 7.78 28.19 22.53
CA GLY A 147 6.34 28.36 22.32
C GLY A 147 5.95 29.19 21.09
N LYS A 148 6.91 29.52 20.22
CA LYS A 148 6.70 30.09 18.89
C LYS A 148 6.85 29.03 17.83
N SER A 149 6.10 29.16 16.74
CA SER A 149 6.16 28.30 15.56
C SER A 149 6.52 29.15 14.35
N SER A 150 7.35 28.62 13.44
CA SER A 150 7.52 29.18 12.11
C SER A 150 6.27 28.95 11.27
N ASP A 151 6.19 29.64 10.14
CA ASP A 151 5.31 29.24 9.06
C ASP A 151 5.77 27.88 8.49
N PRO A 152 4.85 27.04 7.99
CA PRO A 152 5.21 25.79 7.34
C PRO A 152 5.98 26.03 6.04
N VAL A 153 7.08 25.29 5.83
CA VAL A 153 7.88 25.34 4.60
C VAL A 153 7.77 23.99 3.89
N ALA A 154 7.23 24.00 2.67
CA ALA A 154 7.23 22.82 1.81
C ALA A 154 8.63 22.60 1.21
N LEU A 155 9.13 21.37 1.33
CA LEU A 155 10.37 20.93 0.69
C LEU A 155 10.09 20.46 -0.75
N PRO A 156 11.12 20.42 -1.63
CA PRO A 156 10.99 19.84 -2.96
C PRO A 156 10.47 18.40 -2.92
N ALA A 157 9.60 18.06 -3.88
CA ALA A 157 9.04 16.72 -4.01
C ALA A 157 10.14 15.68 -4.32
N VAL A 158 10.04 14.52 -3.67
CA VAL A 158 10.89 13.36 -3.94
C VAL A 158 10.11 12.37 -4.82
N PRO A 159 10.54 12.11 -6.07
CA PRO A 159 9.86 11.18 -6.94
C PRO A 159 10.10 9.73 -6.50
N VAL A 160 9.05 8.91 -6.57
CA VAL A 160 9.08 7.48 -6.30
C VAL A 160 8.50 6.75 -7.51
N LEU A 161 9.19 5.70 -7.97
CA LEU A 161 8.72 4.83 -9.05
C LEU A 161 8.19 3.54 -8.44
N ILE A 162 6.91 3.26 -8.67
CA ILE A 162 6.25 2.04 -8.20
C ILE A 162 6.18 1.06 -9.38
N PRO A 163 6.86 -0.09 -9.31
CA PRO A 163 6.77 -1.09 -10.36
C PRO A 163 5.37 -1.72 -10.39
N THR A 164 4.93 -2.07 -11.59
CA THR A 164 3.69 -2.83 -11.80
C THR A 164 3.89 -4.29 -11.39
N LEU A 165 2.96 -4.83 -10.61
CA LEU A 165 2.90 -6.23 -10.24
C LEU A 165 2.27 -7.04 -11.37
N LEU A 166 3.06 -7.93 -11.98
CA LEU A 166 2.56 -8.86 -12.98
C LEU A 166 2.02 -10.13 -12.31
N ILE A 167 0.77 -10.47 -12.62
CA ILE A 167 0.12 -11.69 -12.11
C ILE A 167 -0.47 -12.48 -13.28
N PRO A 168 -0.40 -13.83 -13.24
CA PRO A 168 -1.03 -14.64 -14.27
C PRO A 168 -2.56 -14.52 -14.21
N LYS A 169 -3.19 -14.45 -15.39
CA LYS A 169 -4.61 -14.79 -15.57
C LYS A 169 -4.69 -16.31 -15.63
N LEU A 170 -5.35 -16.93 -14.65
CA LEU A 170 -5.42 -18.39 -14.49
C LEU A 170 -6.76 -18.76 -13.87
N ILE A 171 -7.44 -19.72 -14.49
CA ILE A 171 -8.55 -20.45 -13.88
C ILE A 171 -8.05 -21.84 -13.46
N ALA A 172 -8.36 -22.22 -12.23
CA ALA A 172 -8.15 -23.56 -11.70
C ALA A 172 -9.49 -24.15 -11.31
N ALA A 173 -9.91 -25.21 -11.99
CA ALA A 173 -11.13 -25.96 -11.72
C ALA A 173 -10.75 -27.29 -11.05
N PHE A 174 -11.52 -27.68 -10.04
CA PHE A 174 -11.26 -28.82 -9.19
C PHE A 174 -12.43 -29.77 -9.25
N ARG A 175 -12.11 -31.07 -9.25
CA ARG A 175 -13.12 -32.11 -9.29
C ARG A 175 -14.10 -32.00 -8.11
N HIS A 176 -13.56 -31.85 -6.91
CA HIS A 176 -14.37 -31.86 -5.68
C HIS A 176 -14.62 -30.44 -5.16
N GLY A 177 -15.70 -30.29 -4.38
CA GLY A 177 -16.00 -29.08 -3.64
C GLY A 177 -14.88 -28.68 -2.67
N GLU A 178 -14.81 -27.40 -2.31
CA GLU A 178 -13.81 -26.83 -1.39
C GLU A 178 -12.35 -27.16 -1.79
N PHE A 179 -12.10 -27.35 -3.09
CA PHE A 179 -10.79 -27.67 -3.66
C PHE A 179 -10.15 -28.93 -3.06
N GLN A 180 -10.96 -29.87 -2.57
CA GLN A 180 -10.45 -31.05 -1.90
C GLN A 180 -9.75 -31.97 -2.91
N PRO A 181 -8.59 -32.56 -2.56
CA PRO A 181 -7.90 -33.51 -3.43
C PRO A 181 -8.61 -34.88 -3.48
N LYS A 182 -9.57 -35.13 -2.59
CA LYS A 182 -10.37 -36.37 -2.50
C LYS A 182 -11.74 -36.11 -1.90
N ALA A 183 -12.73 -36.91 -2.27
CA ALA A 183 -14.03 -37.01 -1.60
C ALA A 183 -14.36 -38.48 -1.34
N GLY A 184 -14.30 -38.90 -0.06
CA GLY A 184 -14.37 -40.33 0.26
C GLY A 184 -13.19 -41.10 -0.32
N ASP A 185 -13.47 -42.12 -1.13
CA ASP A 185 -12.47 -42.94 -1.82
C ASP A 185 -12.12 -42.40 -3.23
N ASP A 186 -12.81 -41.36 -3.70
CA ASP A 186 -12.64 -40.83 -5.05
C ASP A 186 -11.51 -39.79 -5.11
N ASP A 187 -10.52 -40.04 -5.95
CA ASP A 187 -9.43 -39.12 -6.23
C ASP A 187 -9.95 -37.88 -6.98
N GLY A 188 -9.41 -36.71 -6.63
CA GLY A 188 -9.67 -35.45 -7.32
C GLY A 188 -8.64 -35.16 -8.41
N PHE A 189 -8.97 -34.20 -9.26
CA PHE A 189 -8.04 -33.61 -10.22
C PHE A 189 -8.11 -32.08 -10.19
N VAL A 190 -7.13 -31.44 -10.84
CA VAL A 190 -7.17 -30.00 -11.14
C VAL A 190 -7.01 -29.76 -12.63
N PHE A 191 -7.97 -29.06 -13.23
CA PHE A 191 -7.80 -28.44 -14.54
C PHE A 191 -7.26 -27.03 -14.38
N LEU A 192 -6.14 -26.76 -15.03
CA LEU A 192 -5.46 -25.47 -15.00
C LEU A 192 -5.47 -24.88 -16.40
N MET A 193 -6.04 -23.69 -16.56
CA MET A 193 -6.09 -23.02 -17.85
C MET A 193 -5.59 -21.59 -17.74
N VAL A 194 -4.67 -21.22 -18.65
CA VAL A 194 -4.13 -19.87 -18.82
C VAL A 194 -4.36 -19.40 -20.26
N PRO A 195 -4.50 -18.10 -20.52
CA PRO A 195 -4.67 -17.60 -21.89
C PRO A 195 -3.53 -18.00 -22.81
N GLY A 196 -3.78 -18.11 -24.13
CA GLY A 196 -2.75 -18.48 -25.09
C GLY A 196 -1.55 -17.53 -25.09
N ALA A 197 -1.80 -16.24 -24.81
CA ALA A 197 -0.79 -15.20 -24.69
C ALA A 197 0.04 -15.26 -23.38
N SER A 198 -0.35 -16.06 -22.39
CA SER A 198 0.42 -16.29 -21.16
C SER A 198 1.82 -16.84 -21.49
N PRO A 199 2.88 -16.58 -20.69
CA PRO A 199 4.16 -17.27 -20.86
C PRO A 199 4.19 -18.68 -20.25
N LEU A 200 3.15 -19.06 -19.50
CA LEU A 200 3.13 -20.32 -18.77
C LEU A 200 2.73 -21.48 -19.70
N ARG A 201 3.55 -22.53 -19.72
CA ARG A 201 3.38 -23.71 -20.60
C ARG A 201 3.39 -25.04 -19.84
N SER A 202 3.54 -25.01 -18.52
CA SER A 202 3.49 -26.20 -17.68
C SER A 202 3.08 -25.86 -16.24
N VAL A 203 2.65 -26.89 -15.51
CA VAL A 203 2.32 -26.80 -14.07
C VAL A 203 3.53 -26.37 -13.24
N ASP A 204 4.74 -26.83 -13.57
CA ASP A 204 5.95 -26.45 -12.84
C ASP A 204 6.29 -24.97 -13.01
N GLN A 205 6.16 -24.45 -14.24
CA GLN A 205 6.33 -23.01 -14.51
C GLN A 205 5.29 -22.21 -13.74
N LEU A 206 4.03 -22.65 -13.76
CA LEU A 206 2.96 -22.02 -12.99
C LEU A 206 3.30 -21.98 -11.50
N LYS A 207 3.66 -23.12 -10.90
CA LYS A 207 4.03 -23.20 -9.47
C LYS A 207 5.15 -22.23 -9.10
N ALA A 208 6.20 -22.15 -9.93
CA ALA A 208 7.30 -21.22 -9.72
C ALA A 208 6.85 -19.75 -9.82
N THR A 209 6.00 -19.42 -10.79
CA THR A 209 5.41 -18.08 -10.92
C THR A 209 4.51 -17.72 -9.73
N LEU A 210 3.63 -18.62 -9.29
CA LEU A 210 2.77 -18.39 -8.13
C LEU A 210 3.60 -18.20 -6.85
N ALA A 211 4.69 -18.94 -6.66
CA ALA A 211 5.61 -18.74 -5.56
C ALA A 211 6.24 -17.33 -5.59
N THR A 212 6.67 -16.87 -6.77
CA THR A 212 7.27 -15.54 -6.95
C THR A 212 6.27 -14.42 -6.64
N VAL A 213 5.03 -14.57 -7.11
CA VAL A 213 3.92 -13.65 -6.81
C VAL A 213 3.64 -13.62 -5.30
N ARG A 214 3.52 -14.79 -4.67
CA ARG A 214 3.29 -14.92 -3.23
C ARG A 214 4.38 -14.21 -2.44
N ASP A 215 5.65 -14.51 -2.71
CA ASP A 215 6.79 -13.97 -1.98
C ASP A 215 6.84 -12.43 -2.10
N THR A 216 6.55 -11.90 -3.30
CA THR A 216 6.43 -10.45 -3.54
C THR A 216 5.32 -9.83 -2.68
N LEU A 217 4.14 -10.45 -2.68
CA LEU A 217 2.97 -9.98 -1.96
C LEU A 217 3.08 -10.07 -0.44
N THR A 218 3.91 -10.97 0.11
CA THR A 218 4.08 -11.07 1.58
C THR A 218 4.51 -9.74 2.22
N THR A 219 5.25 -8.92 1.48
CA THR A 219 5.70 -7.58 1.90
C THR A 219 4.59 -6.52 1.85
N LEU A 220 3.49 -6.82 1.15
CA LEU A 220 2.35 -5.95 0.88
C LEU A 220 1.08 -6.38 1.61
N LYS A 221 1.19 -7.28 2.59
CA LYS A 221 0.05 -7.81 3.36
C LYS A 221 -0.70 -6.77 4.20
N SER A 222 -0.20 -5.54 4.29
CA SER A 222 -0.90 -4.48 4.99
C SER A 222 -2.08 -3.92 4.18
N PHE A 223 -2.09 -4.13 2.86
CA PHE A 223 -3.26 -3.89 2.03
C PHE A 223 -4.25 -5.06 2.14
N ALA A 224 -5.45 -4.80 2.65
CA ALA A 224 -6.45 -5.83 2.95
C ALA A 224 -6.80 -6.72 1.74
N ASP A 225 -6.98 -6.13 0.56
CA ASP A 225 -7.26 -6.88 -0.68
C ASP A 225 -6.10 -7.83 -1.05
N LEU A 226 -4.85 -7.40 -0.87
CA LEU A 226 -3.68 -8.22 -1.16
C LEU A 226 -3.46 -9.31 -0.11
N ALA A 227 -3.80 -9.03 1.16
CA ALA A 227 -3.83 -10.05 2.20
C ALA A 227 -4.88 -11.13 1.91
N ALA A 228 -6.08 -10.72 1.48
CA ALA A 228 -7.13 -11.65 1.05
C ALA A 228 -6.66 -12.47 -0.16
N PHE A 229 -6.00 -11.83 -1.13
CA PHE A 229 -5.44 -12.53 -2.29
C PHE A 229 -4.39 -13.57 -1.89
N LEU A 230 -3.48 -13.24 -0.97
CA LEU A 230 -2.48 -14.18 -0.45
C LEU A 230 -3.12 -15.45 0.14
N LEU A 231 -4.19 -15.31 0.93
CA LEU A 231 -4.91 -16.46 1.50
C LEU A 231 -5.48 -17.39 0.41
N ARG A 232 -5.94 -16.81 -0.70
CA ARG A 232 -6.45 -17.59 -1.84
C ARG A 232 -5.36 -18.18 -2.69
N LEU A 233 -4.26 -17.47 -2.85
CA LEU A 233 -3.09 -17.98 -3.52
C LEU A 233 -2.53 -19.19 -2.78
N ASP A 234 -2.52 -19.17 -1.44
CA ASP A 234 -2.16 -20.32 -0.63
C ASP A 234 -3.14 -21.49 -0.80
N SER A 235 -4.46 -21.21 -0.87
CA SER A 235 -5.48 -22.23 -1.14
C SER A 235 -5.28 -22.89 -2.51
N LEU A 236 -5.01 -22.07 -3.54
CA LEU A 236 -4.72 -22.53 -4.90
C LEU A 236 -3.46 -23.39 -4.96
N VAL A 237 -2.35 -22.91 -4.39
CA VAL A 237 -1.08 -23.65 -4.35
C VAL A 237 -1.24 -24.97 -3.58
N SER A 238 -1.97 -24.96 -2.47
CA SER A 238 -2.28 -26.17 -1.71
C SER A 238 -3.09 -27.15 -2.53
N GLY A 239 -4.17 -26.71 -3.19
CA GLY A 239 -5.00 -27.55 -4.06
C GLY A 239 -4.20 -28.17 -5.20
N ILE A 240 -3.43 -27.37 -5.94
CA ILE A 240 -2.57 -27.86 -7.03
C ILE A 240 -1.52 -28.86 -6.53
N THR A 241 -0.98 -28.67 -5.33
CA THR A 241 0.07 -29.55 -4.78
C THR A 241 -0.49 -30.85 -4.21
N ALA A 242 -1.69 -30.81 -3.64
CA ALA A 242 -2.34 -31.95 -3.02
C ALA A 242 -3.01 -32.88 -4.03
N SER A 243 -3.40 -32.37 -5.19
CA SER A 243 -4.11 -33.16 -6.21
C SER A 243 -3.18 -34.14 -6.94
N PRO A 244 -3.57 -35.42 -7.08
CA PRO A 244 -2.77 -36.44 -7.75
C PRO A 244 -2.75 -36.31 -9.27
N TYR A 245 -3.81 -35.74 -9.86
CA TYR A 245 -3.98 -35.62 -11.32
C TYR A 245 -4.19 -34.17 -11.73
N PHE A 246 -3.69 -33.82 -12.92
CA PHE A 246 -3.80 -32.48 -13.47
C PHE A 246 -3.91 -32.49 -14.99
N ALA A 247 -4.73 -31.59 -15.52
CA ALA A 247 -4.75 -31.19 -16.92
C ALA A 247 -4.33 -29.72 -17.02
N PHE A 248 -3.55 -29.37 -18.04
CA PHE A 248 -3.04 -28.01 -18.24
C PHE A 248 -3.27 -27.55 -19.67
N ALA A 249 -3.98 -26.43 -19.82
CA ALA A 249 -4.31 -25.79 -21.08
C ALA A 249 -3.71 -24.37 -21.14
N ALA A 250 -3.06 -24.03 -22.26
CA ALA A 250 -2.52 -22.70 -22.53
C ALA A 250 -3.14 -22.13 -23.80
N GLU A 251 -4.43 -21.81 -23.71
CA GLU A 251 -5.29 -21.40 -24.81
C GLU A 251 -6.37 -20.45 -24.31
N ASP A 252 -7.03 -19.77 -25.25
CA ASP A 252 -8.09 -18.82 -24.89
C ASP A 252 -9.44 -19.51 -24.68
N GLY A 253 -9.61 -20.77 -25.10
CA GLY A 253 -10.83 -21.55 -24.89
C GLY A 253 -10.64 -23.03 -25.16
N VAL A 254 -11.35 -23.87 -24.41
CA VAL A 254 -11.50 -25.31 -24.65
C VAL A 254 -12.95 -25.55 -25.10
N PRO A 255 -13.19 -25.84 -26.39
CA PRO A 255 -14.54 -25.96 -26.92
C PRO A 255 -15.25 -27.26 -26.51
N VAL A 256 -14.50 -28.30 -26.14
CA VAL A 256 -15.04 -29.61 -25.74
C VAL A 256 -14.16 -30.12 -24.58
N LEU A 257 -14.68 -30.11 -23.36
CA LEU A 257 -13.98 -30.57 -22.15
C LEU A 257 -13.83 -32.09 -22.13
N ASN A 258 -14.77 -32.81 -22.74
CA ASN A 258 -14.77 -34.26 -22.86
C ASN A 258 -13.52 -34.80 -23.60
N ASP A 259 -12.91 -34.01 -24.49
CA ASP A 259 -11.69 -34.40 -25.20
C ASP A 259 -10.45 -34.46 -24.29
N THR A 260 -10.56 -34.02 -23.04
CA THR A 260 -9.46 -34.01 -22.07
C THR A 260 -9.65 -35.06 -20.98
N THR A 261 -9.08 -36.24 -21.20
CA THR A 261 -8.97 -37.29 -20.17
C THR A 261 -7.95 -36.89 -19.10
N VAL A 262 -8.35 -36.86 -17.83
CA VAL A 262 -7.47 -36.46 -16.71
C VAL A 262 -7.01 -37.64 -15.87
N ILE A 263 -7.90 -38.61 -15.64
CA ILE A 263 -7.59 -39.85 -14.92
C ILE A 263 -7.80 -41.00 -15.90
N GLN A 264 -6.70 -41.65 -16.25
CA GLN A 264 -6.73 -42.86 -17.05
C GLN A 264 -6.84 -44.07 -16.13
N ASN A 265 -7.97 -44.77 -16.21
CA ASN A 265 -8.25 -45.96 -15.42
C ASN A 265 -7.93 -47.24 -16.21
N ASP A 266 -8.20 -48.40 -15.62
CA ASP A 266 -7.95 -49.69 -16.27
C ASP A 266 -9.08 -50.09 -17.25
N LEU A 267 -8.87 -51.15 -18.03
CA LEU A 267 -9.82 -51.62 -19.06
C LEU A 267 -11.23 -51.97 -18.54
N LEU A 268 -11.44 -52.09 -17.23
CA LEU A 268 -12.72 -52.44 -16.60
C LEU A 268 -13.43 -51.24 -15.98
N THR A 269 -12.81 -50.06 -16.02
CA THR A 269 -13.29 -48.82 -15.41
C THR A 269 -13.26 -47.71 -16.45
N ASN A 270 -14.30 -46.90 -16.51
CA ASN A 270 -14.29 -45.74 -17.41
C ASN A 270 -13.19 -44.76 -16.99
N ASP A 271 -12.58 -44.10 -17.96
CA ASP A 271 -11.71 -42.96 -17.71
C ASP A 271 -12.53 -41.80 -17.12
N ILE A 272 -11.83 -40.78 -16.62
CA ILE A 272 -12.48 -39.57 -16.10
C ILE A 272 -12.01 -38.39 -16.96
N GLU A 273 -12.94 -37.85 -17.73
CA GLU A 273 -12.80 -36.64 -18.52
C GLU A 273 -13.05 -35.37 -17.67
N LEU A 274 -12.86 -34.18 -18.26
CA LEU A 274 -13.15 -32.92 -17.56
C LEU A 274 -14.63 -32.56 -17.50
N GLU A 275 -15.39 -33.01 -18.49
CA GLU A 275 -16.83 -32.75 -18.58
C GLU A 275 -17.56 -33.34 -17.38
N ASP A 276 -18.55 -32.62 -16.85
CA ASP A 276 -19.44 -33.04 -15.75
C ASP A 276 -18.78 -33.43 -14.42
N GLU A 277 -17.47 -33.18 -14.28
CA GLU A 277 -16.69 -33.61 -13.12
C GLU A 277 -16.20 -32.43 -12.27
N ILE A 278 -16.49 -31.17 -12.63
CA ILE A 278 -15.97 -29.98 -11.94
C ILE A 278 -16.95 -29.48 -10.87
N SER A 279 -16.57 -29.54 -9.59
CA SER A 279 -17.37 -29.00 -8.48
C SER A 279 -16.92 -27.67 -7.89
N SER A 280 -15.68 -27.23 -8.09
CA SER A 280 -15.22 -25.95 -7.55
C SER A 280 -14.15 -25.27 -8.39
N MET A 281 -13.97 -23.96 -8.22
CA MET A 281 -12.98 -23.21 -9.01
C MET A 281 -12.39 -21.98 -8.31
N ILE A 282 -11.16 -21.65 -8.68
CA ILE A 282 -10.43 -20.44 -8.28
C ILE A 282 -9.98 -19.72 -9.56
N PHE A 283 -10.47 -18.51 -9.78
CA PHE A 283 -10.00 -17.62 -10.83
C PHE A 283 -9.10 -16.55 -10.22
N ILE A 284 -7.88 -16.38 -10.76
CA ILE A 284 -6.98 -15.29 -10.37
C ILE A 284 -6.57 -14.47 -11.60
N GLY A 285 -6.26 -13.20 -11.37
CA GLY A 285 -5.74 -12.32 -12.40
C GLY A 285 -5.89 -10.83 -12.06
N PRO A 286 -5.62 -9.94 -13.02
CA PRO A 286 -5.96 -8.54 -12.88
C PRO A 286 -7.48 -8.31 -12.73
N PRO A 287 -7.91 -7.25 -12.02
CA PRO A 287 -9.32 -6.94 -11.88
C PRO A 287 -10.01 -6.75 -13.23
N GLY A 288 -11.25 -7.23 -13.31
CA GLY A 288 -12.10 -7.07 -14.49
C GLY A 288 -11.94 -8.15 -15.56
N LYS A 289 -10.98 -9.06 -15.44
CA LYS A 289 -10.85 -10.21 -16.33
C LYS A 289 -12.00 -11.19 -16.12
N THR A 290 -12.47 -11.78 -17.20
CA THR A 290 -13.60 -12.71 -17.20
C THR A 290 -13.19 -14.07 -17.80
N VAL A 291 -13.78 -15.13 -17.27
CA VAL A 291 -13.84 -16.46 -17.87
C VAL A 291 -15.31 -16.86 -17.96
N HIS A 292 -15.67 -17.50 -19.07
CA HIS A 292 -17.02 -17.92 -19.40
C HIS A 292 -17.07 -19.43 -19.45
N TRP A 293 -18.03 -20.02 -18.75
CA TRP A 293 -18.28 -21.45 -18.67
C TRP A 293 -19.64 -21.77 -19.29
N PHE A 294 -19.69 -22.86 -20.06
CA PHE A 294 -20.87 -23.25 -20.81
C PHE A 294 -21.23 -24.68 -20.47
N CYS A 295 -22.54 -24.95 -20.45
CA CYS A 295 -23.06 -26.30 -20.26
C CYS A 295 -23.15 -27.12 -21.56
N GLU A 296 -22.55 -26.60 -22.64
CA GLU A 296 -22.56 -27.21 -23.96
C GLU A 296 -21.21 -27.00 -24.63
N ASP A 297 -20.94 -27.87 -25.60
CA ASP A 297 -19.79 -27.78 -26.47
C ASP A 297 -19.81 -26.51 -27.35
N ASP A 298 -18.65 -26.21 -27.93
CA ASP A 298 -18.44 -25.11 -28.88
C ASP A 298 -18.90 -23.74 -28.38
N PHE A 299 -18.89 -23.54 -27.05
CA PHE A 299 -19.31 -22.32 -26.37
C PHE A 299 -20.79 -21.96 -26.62
N SER A 300 -21.64 -22.97 -26.80
CA SER A 300 -23.09 -22.79 -26.94
C SER A 300 -23.72 -22.36 -25.60
N THR A 301 -24.74 -21.53 -25.68
CA THR A 301 -25.47 -20.98 -24.51
C THR A 301 -26.85 -21.62 -24.32
N GLU A 302 -27.18 -22.65 -25.11
CA GLU A 302 -28.54 -23.20 -25.18
C GLU A 302 -28.97 -23.92 -23.90
N ASN A 303 -28.04 -24.62 -23.22
CA ASN A 303 -28.36 -25.41 -22.02
C ASN A 303 -27.70 -24.89 -20.74
N GLY A 304 -27.35 -23.60 -20.70
CA GLY A 304 -26.83 -22.95 -19.52
C GLY A 304 -25.42 -22.39 -19.72
N ASP A 305 -25.17 -21.24 -19.11
CA ASP A 305 -23.86 -20.60 -19.12
C ASP A 305 -23.76 -19.56 -18.00
N PHE A 306 -22.52 -19.36 -17.54
CA PHE A 306 -22.20 -18.31 -16.59
C PHE A 306 -20.82 -17.74 -16.82
N SER A 307 -20.61 -16.52 -16.34
CA SER A 307 -19.30 -15.87 -16.33
C SER A 307 -18.80 -15.65 -14.92
N LEU A 308 -17.51 -15.84 -14.73
CA LEU A 308 -16.76 -15.56 -13.52
C LEU A 308 -15.78 -14.42 -13.80
N LYS A 309 -15.82 -13.37 -12.98
CA LYS A 309 -15.07 -12.13 -13.17
C LYS A 309 -14.18 -11.84 -11.98
N VAL A 310 -12.90 -11.56 -12.21
CA VAL A 310 -11.96 -11.19 -11.15
C VAL A 310 -12.33 -9.84 -10.54
N GLY A 311 -12.53 -9.81 -9.22
CA GLY A 311 -12.78 -8.59 -8.45
C GLY A 311 -11.51 -7.78 -8.12
N PRO A 312 -11.64 -6.67 -7.37
CA PRO A 312 -10.51 -5.87 -6.88
C PRO A 312 -9.50 -6.64 -6.03
N GLN A 313 -9.95 -7.75 -5.42
CA GLN A 313 -9.12 -8.66 -4.62
C GLN A 313 -8.22 -9.56 -5.46
N LEU A 314 -8.21 -9.43 -6.79
CA LEU A 314 -7.34 -10.20 -7.71
C LEU A 314 -7.70 -11.69 -7.82
N PHE A 315 -8.82 -12.09 -7.24
CA PHE A 315 -9.37 -13.43 -7.38
C PHE A 315 -10.90 -13.44 -7.38
N THR A 316 -11.46 -14.59 -7.76
CA THR A 316 -12.84 -14.99 -7.45
C THR A 316 -12.89 -16.49 -7.28
N VAL A 317 -13.63 -16.94 -6.28
CA VAL A 317 -13.74 -18.35 -5.90
C VAL A 317 -15.19 -18.78 -6.01
N ILE A 318 -15.42 -19.99 -6.51
CA ILE A 318 -16.66 -20.76 -6.29
C ILE A 318 -16.24 -22.03 -5.57
N ARG A 319 -16.76 -22.22 -4.35
CA ARG A 319 -16.40 -23.38 -3.51
C ARG A 319 -17.20 -24.63 -3.83
N ASP A 320 -18.38 -24.45 -4.40
CA ASP A 320 -19.32 -25.50 -4.72
C ASP A 320 -20.22 -25.06 -5.88
N LEU A 321 -20.28 -25.88 -6.93
CA LEU A 321 -21.12 -25.71 -8.10
C LEU A 321 -22.44 -26.50 -8.02
N GLY A 322 -22.65 -27.30 -6.97
CA GLY A 322 -23.88 -28.08 -6.76
C GLY A 322 -25.12 -27.24 -6.42
N GLY A 323 -24.99 -25.90 -6.37
CA GLY A 323 -26.11 -24.99 -6.24
C GLY A 323 -26.65 -24.52 -7.59
N ALA A 324 -27.95 -24.24 -7.68
CA ALA A 324 -28.59 -23.69 -8.89
C ALA A 324 -27.98 -22.36 -9.36
N VAL A 325 -27.40 -21.59 -8.43
CA VAL A 325 -26.64 -20.36 -8.71
C VAL A 325 -25.32 -20.46 -7.98
N PRO A 326 -24.18 -20.53 -8.70
CA PRO A 326 -22.88 -20.57 -8.06
C PRO A 326 -22.63 -19.30 -7.24
N VAL A 327 -22.11 -19.47 -6.02
CA VAL A 327 -21.84 -18.35 -5.11
C VAL A 327 -20.37 -18.00 -5.15
N SER A 328 -20.09 -16.71 -5.40
CA SER A 328 -18.73 -16.19 -5.40
C SER A 328 -18.23 -15.84 -4.01
N ASP A 329 -16.95 -16.05 -3.77
CA ASP A 329 -16.19 -15.53 -2.63
C ASP A 329 -14.98 -14.73 -3.17
N PRO A 330 -14.84 -13.43 -2.85
CA PRO A 330 -15.78 -12.62 -2.08
C PRO A 330 -17.11 -12.43 -2.83
N VAL A 331 -18.15 -12.04 -2.09
CA VAL A 331 -19.38 -11.55 -2.69
C VAL A 331 -19.13 -10.11 -3.17
N GLY A 332 -19.25 -9.87 -4.47
CA GLY A 332 -19.00 -8.56 -5.08
C GLY A 332 -20.27 -7.75 -5.37
N THR A 333 -20.10 -6.44 -5.55
CA THR A 333 -21.11 -5.57 -6.17
C THR A 333 -20.41 -4.70 -7.24
N PRO A 334 -20.64 -4.94 -8.55
CA PRO A 334 -21.54 -5.94 -9.13
C PRO A 334 -21.11 -7.39 -8.81
N PRO A 335 -22.02 -8.38 -8.96
CA PRO A 335 -21.70 -9.79 -8.76
C PRO A 335 -20.46 -10.21 -9.57
N LEU A 336 -19.59 -11.01 -8.94
CA LEU A 336 -18.42 -11.59 -9.61
C LEU A 336 -18.75 -12.87 -10.37
N VAL A 337 -19.92 -13.46 -10.09
CA VAL A 337 -20.54 -14.53 -10.89
C VAL A 337 -21.81 -13.98 -11.50
N THR A 338 -21.98 -14.16 -12.80
CA THR A 338 -23.21 -13.84 -13.52
C THR A 338 -23.68 -15.09 -14.23
N VAL A 339 -24.80 -15.66 -13.79
CA VAL A 339 -25.52 -16.72 -14.52
C VAL A 339 -26.34 -16.06 -15.61
N HIS A 340 -26.10 -16.44 -16.86
CA HIS A 340 -26.83 -15.91 -18.02
C HIS A 340 -28.03 -16.80 -18.33
N HIS A 341 -27.80 -18.12 -18.36
CA HIS A 341 -28.83 -19.14 -18.50
C HIS A 341 -28.60 -20.25 -17.48
N SER A 342 -29.66 -20.70 -16.82
CA SER A 342 -29.59 -21.86 -15.90
C SER A 342 -29.56 -23.18 -16.68
N PRO A 343 -28.95 -24.24 -16.13
CA PRO A 343 -28.98 -25.57 -16.73
C PRO A 343 -30.41 -26.06 -17.02
N SER A 344 -30.59 -26.76 -18.15
CA SER A 344 -31.91 -27.13 -18.68
C SER A 344 -32.43 -28.48 -18.15
N GLY A 345 -32.65 -28.57 -16.84
CA GLY A 345 -33.40 -29.67 -16.23
C GLY A 345 -33.64 -29.40 -14.76
N GLY A 346 -34.86 -29.64 -14.27
CA GLY A 346 -35.35 -29.04 -13.01
C GLY A 346 -34.56 -29.34 -11.73
N SER A 347 -33.56 -30.22 -11.77
CA SER A 347 -32.62 -30.55 -10.68
C SER A 347 -31.15 -30.33 -11.05
N ASP A 348 -30.89 -29.84 -12.24
CA ASP A 348 -29.57 -29.84 -12.85
C ASP A 348 -28.76 -28.64 -12.33
N THR A 349 -27.48 -28.89 -12.09
CA THR A 349 -26.57 -27.90 -11.51
C THR A 349 -25.38 -27.68 -12.44
N PHE A 350 -24.65 -26.58 -12.27
CA PHE A 350 -23.43 -26.38 -13.05
C PHE A 350 -22.32 -27.37 -12.68
N ASN A 351 -22.49 -28.22 -11.67
CA ASN A 351 -21.54 -29.29 -11.37
C ASN A 351 -21.54 -30.39 -12.44
N ASP A 352 -22.72 -30.68 -13.01
CA ASP A 352 -22.97 -31.93 -13.73
C ASP A 352 -23.09 -31.74 -15.25
N PHE A 353 -22.79 -30.54 -15.75
CA PHE A 353 -23.07 -30.17 -17.15
C PHE A 353 -21.98 -29.34 -17.82
N LEU A 354 -20.83 -29.08 -17.19
CA LEU A 354 -19.83 -28.18 -17.79
C LEU A 354 -19.11 -28.86 -18.96
N SER A 355 -19.32 -28.36 -20.17
CA SER A 355 -18.77 -28.95 -21.40
C SER A 355 -17.76 -28.04 -22.12
N SER A 356 -17.78 -26.72 -21.92
CA SER A 356 -16.77 -25.84 -22.53
C SER A 356 -16.45 -24.59 -21.70
N VAL A 357 -15.29 -23.98 -21.96
CA VAL A 357 -14.79 -22.81 -21.22
C VAL A 357 -13.94 -21.90 -22.09
N ARG A 358 -14.07 -20.58 -21.93
CA ARG A 358 -13.19 -19.60 -22.60
C ARG A 358 -12.90 -18.36 -21.78
N PHE A 359 -11.73 -17.78 -21.99
CA PHE A 359 -11.43 -16.45 -21.55
C PHE A 359 -12.07 -15.41 -22.46
N GLU A 360 -12.54 -14.32 -21.85
CA GLU A 360 -12.96 -13.10 -22.58
C GLU A 360 -11.87 -12.03 -22.59
#